data_AF-A0A7C7FWB2-F1
#
_entry.id   AF-A0A7C7FWB2-F1
#
_cell.length_a   1.000
_cell.length_b   1.000
_cell.length_c   1.000
_cell.angle_alpha   90.00
_cell.angle_beta   90.00
_cell.angle_gamma   90.00
#
_symmetry.space_group_name_H-M   'P 1'
#
loop_
_entity.id
_entity.type
_entity.pdbx_description
1 polymer ?
#
loop_
_entity_poly.entity_id
_entity_poly.type
_entity_poly.pdbx_seq_one_letter_code
_entity_poly.pdbx_strand_id
1 'polypeptide(L)'
;MFASVHVAGSRRSRSLSGDQFSKDFLSLARYFSPRLEMVDARTVVLDVTGLRGMWGSPRAFGAAVQRKAIEQGIHCRVALAATRVAAVLSAYGRTDVLTVIKPGREATAIATLPLDILARVANFGLQGNAATPVEVRNRNVSRMIKIFQRWGLATLGDLAALPRDALFSRFGTEGVMWQKCACGEESQPLVPTPENRLFEVALDLEWPVEGFEPLASGLRPMLESLVLQLSREGAAAAVLTVRLWLVTRVWYTRTLQLPAPICDSRMLCTLLVLDLKSHPPPAGIDRVVVTVIPAPTRITQFSLFEKAIPSIEQLSTLL
;
A
#
# COMPACT_ATOMS: atom_id res chain seq x y z
N MET A 1 -18.20 6.10 1.55
CA MET A 1 -18.32 5.17 2.71
C MET A 1 -17.03 4.37 2.76
N PHE A 2 -16.55 4.02 3.95
CA PHE A 2 -15.29 3.34 4.14
C PHE A 2 -15.46 2.04 4.91
N ALA A 3 -14.62 1.05 4.61
CA ALA A 3 -14.54 -0.21 5.33
C ALA A 3 -13.15 -0.36 5.96
N SER A 4 -13.08 -0.39 7.28
CA SER A 4 -11.87 -0.74 8.02
C SER A 4 -11.82 -2.25 8.23
N VAL A 5 -10.72 -2.88 7.86
CA VAL A 5 -10.45 -4.31 8.07
C VAL A 5 -9.27 -4.42 9.02
N HIS A 6 -9.51 -5.01 10.19
CA HIS A 6 -8.53 -5.15 11.25
C HIS A 6 -8.28 -6.63 11.57
N VAL A 7 -7.04 -7.09 11.50
CA VAL A 7 -6.68 -8.46 11.86
C VAL A 7 -6.48 -8.57 13.36
N ALA A 8 -7.44 -9.23 14.03
CA ALA A 8 -7.33 -9.56 15.44
C ALA A 8 -6.30 -10.69 15.59
N GLY A 9 -5.33 -10.53 16.50
CA GLY A 9 -4.16 -11.41 16.61
C GLY A 9 -4.52 -12.91 16.59
N SER A 10 -4.17 -13.61 15.51
CA SER A 10 -4.36 -15.06 15.40
C SER A 10 -3.11 -15.80 15.90
N ARG A 11 -3.28 -17.00 16.47
CA ARG A 11 -2.16 -17.88 16.88
C ARG A 11 -1.22 -18.25 15.71
N ARG A 12 -1.68 -18.15 14.45
CA ARG A 12 -0.89 -18.36 13.22
C ARG A 12 -0.11 -17.12 12.73
N SER A 13 -0.47 -15.92 13.18
CA SER A 13 0.31 -14.69 12.89
C SER A 13 1.74 -14.74 13.46
N ARG A 14 2.06 -15.72 14.31
CA ARG A 14 3.41 -15.94 14.85
C ARG A 14 4.30 -16.86 13.98
N SER A 15 3.75 -17.58 13.01
CA SER A 15 4.50 -18.59 12.23
C SER A 15 4.88 -18.16 10.80
N LEU A 16 4.30 -17.09 10.28
CA LEU A 16 4.73 -16.47 9.02
C LEU A 16 5.73 -15.36 9.33
N SER A 17 6.77 -15.21 8.50
CA SER A 17 7.60 -14.00 8.53
C SER A 17 6.71 -12.77 8.37
N GLY A 18 6.94 -11.72 9.16
CA GLY A 18 6.07 -10.53 9.20
C GLY A 18 5.80 -9.91 7.83
N ASP A 19 6.76 -10.03 6.91
CA ASP A 19 6.65 -9.56 5.54
C ASP A 19 5.66 -10.35 4.69
N GLN A 20 5.60 -11.68 4.82
CA GLN A 20 4.69 -12.50 4.03
C GLN A 20 3.23 -12.23 4.42
N PHE A 21 2.95 -12.15 5.73
CA PHE A 21 1.62 -11.81 6.22
C PHE A 21 1.16 -10.43 5.72
N SER A 22 2.06 -9.44 5.75
CA SER A 22 1.76 -8.09 5.26
C SER A 22 1.39 -8.09 3.77
N LYS A 23 2.14 -8.84 2.95
CA LYS A 23 1.84 -9.01 1.51
C LYS A 23 0.50 -9.70 1.26
N ASP A 24 0.22 -10.79 1.97
CA ASP A 24 -1.03 -11.55 1.80
C ASP A 24 -2.23 -10.71 2.22
N PHE A 25 -2.13 -9.99 3.35
CA PHE A 25 -3.18 -9.12 3.85
C PHE A 25 -3.44 -7.93 2.93
N LEU A 26 -2.37 -7.30 2.41
CA LEU A 26 -2.51 -6.23 1.43
C LEU A 26 -3.12 -6.72 0.12
N SER A 27 -2.78 -7.93 -0.32
CA SER A 27 -3.35 -8.55 -1.51
C SER A 27 -4.85 -8.83 -1.35
N LEU A 28 -5.27 -9.30 -0.17
CA LEU A 28 -6.69 -9.42 0.18
C LEU A 28 -7.40 -8.06 0.09
N ALA A 29 -6.81 -7.03 0.68
CA ALA A 29 -7.38 -5.69 0.69
C ALA A 29 -7.57 -5.12 -0.72
N ARG A 30 -6.54 -5.27 -1.57
CA ARG A 30 -6.54 -4.83 -2.98
C ARG A 30 -7.58 -5.54 -3.83
N TYR A 31 -7.87 -6.80 -3.55
CA TYR A 31 -8.93 -7.56 -4.25
C TYR A 31 -10.31 -6.88 -4.15
N PHE A 32 -10.59 -6.20 -3.02
CA PHE A 32 -11.88 -5.53 -2.81
C PHE A 32 -11.89 -4.07 -3.24
N SER A 33 -10.79 -3.34 -3.07
CA SER A 33 -10.68 -1.95 -3.53
C SER A 33 -9.22 -1.56 -3.80
N PRO A 34 -8.90 -0.96 -4.96
CA PRO A 34 -7.59 -0.39 -5.21
C PRO A 34 -7.36 0.90 -4.40
N ARG A 35 -8.44 1.55 -3.94
CA ARG A 35 -8.41 2.75 -3.10
C ARG A 35 -8.37 2.35 -1.64
N LEU A 36 -7.20 1.91 -1.20
CA LEU A 36 -6.96 1.52 0.19
C LEU A 36 -5.87 2.36 0.84
N GLU A 37 -5.93 2.48 2.16
CA GLU A 37 -4.90 3.11 2.99
C GLU A 37 -4.51 2.15 4.11
N MET A 38 -3.21 1.86 4.27
CA MET A 38 -2.70 1.14 5.43
C MET A 38 -2.61 2.06 6.63
N VAL A 39 -3.31 1.71 7.71
CA VAL A 39 -3.24 2.41 9.00
C VAL A 39 -2.04 1.92 9.80
N ASP A 40 -1.85 0.60 9.78
CA ASP A 40 -0.74 -0.13 10.39
C ASP A 40 -0.62 -1.53 9.75
N ALA A 41 0.33 -2.34 10.20
CA ALA A 41 0.61 -3.66 9.63
C ALA A 41 -0.55 -4.67 9.74
N ARG A 42 -1.63 -4.37 10.47
CA ARG A 42 -2.79 -5.24 10.67
C ARG A 42 -4.12 -4.58 10.32
N THR A 43 -4.09 -3.34 9.85
CA THR A 43 -5.31 -2.56 9.61
C THR A 43 -5.23 -1.79 8.32
N VAL A 44 -6.23 -2.00 7.47
CA VAL A 44 -6.41 -1.26 6.22
C VAL A 44 -7.79 -0.63 6.18
N VAL A 45 -7.87 0.53 5.54
CA VAL A 45 -9.14 1.20 5.23
C VAL A 45 -9.35 1.18 3.74
N LEU A 46 -10.51 0.72 3.30
CA LEU A 46 -10.93 0.64 1.92
C LEU A 46 -11.96 1.73 1.65
N ASP A 47 -11.81 2.50 0.58
CA ASP A 47 -12.91 3.27 0.00
C ASP A 47 -13.84 2.29 -0.73
N VAL A 48 -15.10 2.23 -0.28
CA VAL A 48 -16.13 1.38 -0.88
C VAL A 48 -17.15 2.18 -1.70
N THR A 49 -16.85 3.45 -1.95
CA THR A 49 -17.69 4.32 -2.77
C THR A 49 -17.73 3.79 -4.21
N GLY A 50 -18.94 3.67 -4.77
CA GLY A 50 -19.15 3.14 -6.12
C GLY A 50 -19.12 1.60 -6.23
N LEU A 51 -18.77 0.87 -5.17
CA LEU A 51 -18.64 -0.59 -5.22
C LEU A 51 -19.95 -1.38 -4.96
N ARG A 52 -21.06 -0.66 -4.79
CA ARG A 52 -22.39 -1.26 -4.49
C ARG A 52 -22.88 -2.20 -5.60
N GLY A 53 -22.56 -1.92 -6.86
CA GLY A 53 -22.95 -2.78 -8.00
C GLY A 53 -22.27 -4.15 -7.98
N MET A 54 -21.02 -4.23 -7.50
CA MET A 54 -20.23 -5.47 -7.46
C MET A 54 -20.51 -6.30 -6.20
N TRP A 55 -20.65 -5.64 -5.05
CA TRP A 55 -20.70 -6.31 -3.74
C TRP A 55 -22.02 -6.17 -3.00
N GLY A 56 -22.98 -5.42 -3.55
CA GLY A 56 -24.28 -5.19 -2.95
C GLY A 56 -24.24 -4.25 -1.75
N SER A 57 -25.01 -4.57 -0.70
CA SER A 57 -25.13 -3.72 0.50
C SER A 57 -23.82 -3.64 1.30
N PRO A 58 -23.61 -2.60 2.13
CA PRO A 58 -22.43 -2.50 3.01
C PRO A 58 -22.22 -3.75 3.89
N ARG A 59 -23.32 -4.37 4.36
CA ARG A 59 -23.27 -5.61 5.12
C ARG A 59 -22.84 -6.81 4.27
N ALA A 60 -23.30 -6.89 3.02
CA ALA A 60 -22.90 -7.91 2.07
C ALA A 60 -21.41 -7.78 1.71
N PHE A 61 -20.92 -6.56 1.48
CA PHE A 61 -19.50 -6.27 1.29
C PHE A 61 -18.67 -6.76 2.49
N GLY A 62 -19.05 -6.36 3.71
CA GLY A 62 -18.32 -6.79 4.91
C GLY A 62 -18.29 -8.30 5.11
N ALA A 63 -19.41 -8.98 4.82
CA ALA A 63 -19.47 -10.45 4.85
C ALA A 63 -18.61 -11.10 3.76
N ALA A 64 -18.51 -10.50 2.58
CA ALA A 64 -17.64 -10.97 1.50
C ALA A 64 -16.16 -10.86 1.88
N VAL A 65 -15.75 -9.73 2.48
CA VAL A 65 -14.40 -9.52 3.01
C VAL A 65 -14.05 -10.59 4.05
N GLN A 66 -14.94 -10.83 5.01
CA GLN A 66 -14.72 -11.86 6.04
C GLN A 66 -14.58 -13.26 5.45
N ARG A 67 -15.47 -13.63 4.53
CA ARG A 67 -15.42 -14.95 3.88
C ARG A 67 -14.08 -15.15 3.17
N LYS A 68 -13.64 -14.14 2.42
CA LYS A 68 -12.37 -14.20 1.70
C LYS A 68 -11.16 -14.24 2.63
N ALA A 69 -11.22 -13.52 3.74
CA ALA A 69 -10.20 -13.57 4.78
C ALA A 69 -10.09 -14.97 5.40
N ILE A 70 -11.22 -15.59 5.72
CA ILE A 70 -11.26 -16.94 6.30
C ILE A 70 -10.72 -17.98 5.31
N GLU A 71 -11.03 -17.88 4.01
CA GLU A 71 -10.44 -18.73 2.97
C GLU A 71 -8.90 -18.67 2.95
N GLN A 72 -8.32 -17.52 3.31
CA GLN A 72 -6.88 -17.31 3.41
C GLN A 72 -6.33 -17.55 4.83
N GLY A 73 -7.15 -18.03 5.77
CA GLY A 73 -6.76 -18.28 7.17
C GLY A 73 -6.54 -17.01 8.00
N ILE A 74 -7.07 -15.87 7.55
CA ILE A 74 -6.98 -14.57 8.22
C ILE A 74 -8.29 -14.32 9.00
N HIS A 75 -8.17 -14.10 10.31
CA HIS A 75 -9.29 -13.68 11.14
C HIS A 75 -9.29 -12.16 11.29
N CYS A 76 -10.28 -11.49 10.68
CA CYS A 76 -10.41 -10.05 10.73
C CYS A 76 -11.77 -9.61 11.28
N ARG A 77 -11.78 -8.40 11.85
CA ARG A 77 -12.97 -7.61 12.12
C ARG A 77 -13.13 -6.60 10.99
N VAL A 78 -14.37 -6.35 10.60
CA VAL A 78 -14.70 -5.39 9.55
C VAL A 78 -15.68 -4.38 10.11
N ALA A 79 -15.39 -3.09 9.98
CA ALA A 79 -16.29 -2.02 10.35
C ALA A 79 -16.51 -1.08 9.18
N LEU A 80 -17.78 -0.78 8.86
CA LEU A 80 -18.16 0.15 7.80
C LEU A 80 -18.80 1.40 8.40
N ALA A 81 -18.38 2.57 7.94
CA ALA A 81 -18.92 3.87 8.38
C ALA A 81 -18.80 4.93 7.27
N ALA A 82 -19.48 6.08 7.40
CA ALA A 82 -19.37 7.14 6.40
C ALA A 82 -17.96 7.79 6.37
N THR A 83 -17.24 7.77 7.50
CA THR A 83 -15.89 8.32 7.65
C THR A 83 -14.86 7.24 7.93
N ARG A 84 -13.60 7.46 7.54
CA ARG A 84 -12.51 6.52 7.82
C ARG A 84 -12.25 6.40 9.32
N VAL A 85 -12.30 7.54 10.01
CA VAL A 85 -12.09 7.63 11.46
C VAL A 85 -13.07 6.71 12.20
N ALA A 86 -14.37 6.84 11.96
CA ALA A 86 -15.38 6.02 12.65
C ALA A 86 -15.22 4.52 12.31
N ALA A 87 -14.86 4.19 11.07
CA ALA A 87 -14.61 2.82 10.65
C ALA A 87 -13.41 2.22 11.41
N VAL A 88 -12.27 2.93 11.49
CA VAL A 88 -11.07 2.45 12.18
C VAL A 88 -11.32 2.30 13.69
N LEU A 89 -11.87 3.32 14.33
CA LEU A 89 -12.17 3.28 15.76
C LEU A 89 -13.12 2.13 16.08
N SER A 90 -14.13 1.90 15.25
CA SER A 90 -15.06 0.78 15.45
C SER A 90 -14.42 -0.59 15.26
N ALA A 91 -13.55 -0.76 14.26
CA ALA A 91 -12.85 -2.02 14.02
C ALA A 91 -11.94 -2.43 15.19
N TYR A 92 -11.31 -1.44 15.82
CA TYR A 92 -10.46 -1.64 16.98
C TYR A 92 -11.23 -1.79 18.29
N GLY A 93 -12.29 -1.00 18.47
CA GLY A 93 -12.94 -0.79 19.77
C GLY A 93 -14.10 -1.73 20.03
N ARG A 94 -14.59 -2.42 19.00
CA ARG A 94 -15.66 -3.41 19.12
C ARG A 94 -15.11 -4.83 19.00
N THR A 95 -15.84 -5.76 19.59
CA THR A 95 -15.58 -7.20 19.52
C THR A 95 -16.34 -7.87 18.39
N ASP A 96 -17.39 -7.22 17.86
CA ASP A 96 -18.18 -7.70 16.74
C ASP A 96 -17.30 -7.97 15.51
N VAL A 97 -17.52 -9.11 14.87
CA VAL A 97 -16.76 -9.47 13.67
C VAL A 97 -17.10 -8.51 12.53
N LEU A 98 -18.38 -8.11 12.39
CA LEU A 98 -18.86 -7.15 11.40
C LEU A 98 -19.69 -6.05 12.07
N THR A 99 -19.26 -4.81 11.92
CA THR A 99 -20.01 -3.61 12.34
C THR A 99 -20.39 -2.78 11.11
N VAL A 100 -21.64 -2.32 11.03
CA VAL A 100 -22.08 -1.37 9.99
C VAL A 100 -22.74 -0.18 10.66
N ILE A 101 -22.10 0.97 10.58
CA ILE A 101 -22.59 2.25 11.09
C ILE A 101 -23.30 2.99 9.96
N LYS A 102 -24.53 3.41 10.23
CA LYS A 102 -25.30 4.23 9.29
C LYS A 102 -24.73 5.65 9.26
N PRO A 103 -24.70 6.31 8.09
CA PRO A 103 -24.32 7.72 7.99
C PRO A 103 -25.10 8.59 8.98
N GLY A 104 -24.42 9.49 9.68
CA GLY A 104 -24.97 10.38 10.70
C GLY A 104 -25.09 9.73 12.09
N ARG A 105 -24.66 8.48 12.26
CA ARG A 105 -24.65 7.78 13.57
C ARG A 105 -23.24 7.50 14.09
N GLU A 106 -22.20 8.02 13.43
CA GLU A 106 -20.79 7.80 13.75
C GLU A 106 -20.48 8.17 15.20
N ALA A 107 -20.77 9.42 15.60
CA ALA A 107 -20.50 9.91 16.96
C ALA A 107 -21.14 9.02 18.03
N THR A 108 -22.42 8.68 17.87
CA THR A 108 -23.14 7.82 18.82
C THR A 108 -22.58 6.40 18.84
N ALA A 109 -22.19 5.86 17.69
CA ALA A 109 -21.71 4.49 17.57
C ALA A 109 -20.32 4.29 18.19
N ILE A 110 -19.49 5.34 18.25
CA ILE A 110 -18.15 5.29 18.83
C ILE A 110 -18.05 5.90 20.22
N ALA A 111 -19.10 6.59 20.71
CA ALA A 111 -19.07 7.34 21.97
C ALA A 111 -18.61 6.50 23.17
N THR A 112 -19.03 5.24 23.27
CA THR A 112 -18.67 4.36 24.41
C THR A 112 -17.29 3.71 24.27
N LEU A 113 -16.57 3.97 23.17
CA LEU A 113 -15.26 3.37 22.97
C LEU A 113 -14.23 4.02 23.92
N PRO A 114 -13.28 3.25 24.44
CA PRO A 114 -12.19 3.77 25.27
C PRO A 114 -11.36 4.85 24.58
N LEU A 115 -10.90 5.85 25.34
CA LEU A 115 -10.17 6.99 24.79
C LEU A 115 -8.81 6.63 24.16
N ASP A 116 -8.15 5.57 24.66
CA ASP A 116 -6.84 5.11 24.19
C ASP A 116 -6.84 4.70 22.70
N ILE A 117 -8.01 4.35 22.17
CA ILE A 117 -8.18 3.98 20.78
C ILE A 117 -7.95 5.15 19.81
N LEU A 118 -7.99 6.40 20.27
CA LEU A 118 -7.62 7.57 19.46
C LEU A 118 -6.21 7.47 18.90
N ALA A 119 -5.31 6.76 19.59
CA ALA A 119 -3.95 6.51 19.09
C ALA A 119 -3.94 5.83 17.70
N ARG A 120 -5.00 5.09 17.34
CA ARG A 120 -5.12 4.41 16.05
C ARG A 120 -5.39 5.35 14.88
N VAL A 121 -5.99 6.50 15.13
CA VAL A 121 -6.33 7.50 14.11
C VAL A 121 -5.43 8.74 14.17
N ALA A 122 -4.36 8.69 14.96
CA ALA A 122 -3.35 9.74 15.06
C ALA A 122 -2.81 10.20 13.71
N ASN A 123 -2.63 9.24 12.81
CA ASN A 123 -2.05 9.48 11.50
C ASN A 123 -3.05 10.12 10.52
N PHE A 124 -4.35 10.13 10.83
CA PHE A 124 -5.40 10.68 9.95
C PHE A 124 -5.63 12.19 10.15
N GLY A 125 -5.15 12.77 11.25
CA GLY A 125 -5.45 14.16 11.62
C GLY A 125 -4.24 15.08 11.74
N LEU A 126 -3.01 14.56 11.74
CA LEU A 126 -1.83 15.37 12.01
C LEU A 126 -1.22 15.89 10.71
N GLN A 127 -1.67 17.07 10.29
CA GLN A 127 -0.97 17.95 9.32
C GLN A 127 0.31 18.58 9.89
N GLY A 128 0.84 18.07 11.00
CA GLY A 128 2.11 18.53 11.55
C GLY A 128 3.27 17.95 10.76
N ASN A 129 3.61 18.53 9.60
CA ASN A 129 4.78 18.22 8.77
C ASN A 129 4.92 16.73 8.40
N ALA A 130 4.83 16.39 7.11
CA ALA A 130 5.32 15.10 6.59
C ALA A 130 6.80 14.81 6.99
N ALA A 131 7.53 15.82 7.48
CA ALA A 131 8.86 15.73 8.05
C ALA A 131 8.95 15.27 9.52
N THR A 132 7.86 15.21 10.30
CA THR A 132 7.93 14.69 11.68
C THR A 132 7.89 13.16 11.68
N PRO A 133 8.89 12.48 12.27
CA PRO A 133 8.90 11.03 12.35
C PRO A 133 7.66 10.50 13.09
N VAL A 134 7.08 9.41 12.57
CA VAL A 134 5.88 8.75 13.13
C VAL A 134 6.02 8.46 14.63
N GLU A 135 7.24 8.17 15.09
CA GLU A 135 7.54 7.93 16.51
C GLU A 135 7.30 9.14 17.41
N VAL A 136 7.70 10.34 16.97
CA VAL A 136 7.52 11.59 17.72
C VAL A 136 6.02 11.89 17.82
N ARG A 137 5.31 11.67 16.71
CA ARG A 137 3.86 11.83 16.61
C ARG A 137 3.11 10.92 17.60
N ASN A 138 3.45 9.64 17.62
CA ASN A 138 2.86 8.66 18.53
C ASN A 138 3.12 8.99 20.02
N ARG A 139 4.30 9.54 20.35
CA ARG A 139 4.60 10.02 21.71
C ARG A 139 3.71 11.20 22.10
N ASN A 140 3.50 12.17 21.21
CA ASN A 140 2.63 13.32 21.46
C ASN A 140 1.19 12.88 21.72
N VAL A 141 0.68 11.95 20.91
CA VAL A 141 -0.68 11.40 21.08
C VAL A 141 -0.82 10.70 22.42
N SER A 142 0.15 9.86 22.79
CA SER A 142 0.17 9.13 24.05
C SER A 142 0.19 10.08 25.26
N ARG A 143 0.90 11.21 25.14
CA ARG A 143 0.92 12.26 26.17
C ARG A 143 -0.43 12.95 26.29
N MET A 144 -1.06 13.27 25.16
CA MET A 144 -2.38 13.91 25.11
C MET A 144 -3.46 13.04 25.74
N ILE A 145 -3.51 11.75 25.37
CA ILE A 145 -4.46 10.77 25.94
C ILE A 145 -4.30 10.69 27.46
N LYS A 146 -3.05 10.68 27.98
CA LYS A 146 -2.79 10.70 29.43
C LYS A 146 -3.29 11.98 30.11
N ILE A 147 -3.22 13.13 29.44
CA ILE A 147 -3.75 14.39 29.98
C ILE A 147 -5.27 14.33 30.07
N PHE A 148 -5.95 13.88 29.01
CA PHE A 148 -7.39 13.69 28.99
C PHE A 148 -7.87 12.69 30.05
N GLN A 149 -7.17 11.58 30.23
CA GLN A 149 -7.46 10.62 31.30
C GLN A 149 -7.32 11.25 32.70
N ARG A 150 -6.33 12.11 32.93
CA ARG A 150 -6.18 12.86 34.18
C ARG A 150 -7.29 13.88 34.41
N TRP A 151 -7.97 14.32 33.35
CA TRP A 151 -9.16 15.17 33.44
C TRP A 151 -10.44 14.37 33.69
N GLY A 152 -10.34 13.04 33.83
CA GLY A 152 -11.47 12.15 34.08
C GLY A 152 -12.20 11.69 32.82
N LEU A 153 -11.65 11.94 31.63
CA LEU A 153 -12.24 11.47 30.37
C LEU A 153 -11.85 10.01 30.14
N ALA A 154 -12.83 9.12 30.03
CA ALA A 154 -12.61 7.68 29.85
C ALA A 154 -12.96 7.22 28.42
N THR A 155 -13.92 7.89 27.79
CA THR A 155 -14.51 7.49 26.51
C THR A 155 -14.37 8.55 25.44
N LEU A 156 -14.56 8.16 24.18
CA LEU A 156 -14.64 9.10 23.06
C LEU A 156 -15.82 10.07 23.23
N GLY A 157 -16.93 9.62 23.81
CA GLY A 157 -18.10 10.44 24.11
C GLY A 157 -17.76 11.59 25.07
N ASP A 158 -16.94 11.32 26.09
CA ASP A 158 -16.51 12.34 27.05
C ASP A 158 -15.70 13.45 26.37
N LEU A 159 -14.77 13.08 25.48
CA LEU A 159 -13.99 14.05 24.71
C LEU A 159 -14.85 14.79 23.67
N ALA A 160 -15.77 14.08 23.01
CA ALA A 160 -16.67 14.64 22.01
C ALA A 160 -17.60 15.72 22.61
N ALA A 161 -17.99 15.56 23.88
CA ALA A 161 -18.83 16.51 24.60
C ALA A 161 -18.13 17.83 24.97
N LEU A 162 -16.79 17.89 24.89
CA LEU A 162 -16.05 19.10 25.24
C LEU A 162 -16.18 20.21 24.18
N PRO A 163 -16.32 21.48 24.61
CA PRO A 163 -16.33 22.63 23.69
C PRO A 163 -15.01 22.76 22.92
N ARG A 164 -15.11 23.00 21.60
CA ARG A 164 -13.94 23.09 20.70
C ARG A 164 -13.05 24.29 21.00
N ASP A 165 -13.63 25.42 21.38
CA ASP A 165 -12.96 26.65 21.79
C ASP A 165 -12.12 26.47 23.07
N ALA A 166 -12.65 25.73 24.05
CA ALA A 166 -11.93 25.37 25.27
C ALA A 166 -10.74 24.45 24.98
N LEU A 167 -10.91 23.47 24.08
CA LEU A 167 -9.82 22.59 23.65
C LEU A 167 -8.78 23.35 22.82
N PHE A 168 -9.20 24.24 21.93
CA PHE A 168 -8.29 25.07 21.14
C PHE A 168 -7.43 25.96 22.03
N SER A 169 -8.03 26.61 23.03
CA SER A 169 -7.30 27.50 23.95
C SER A 169 -6.20 26.78 24.75
N ARG A 170 -6.36 25.47 25.00
CA ARG A 170 -5.40 24.67 25.79
C ARG A 170 -4.41 23.85 24.97
N PHE A 171 -4.83 23.34 23.81
CA PHE A 171 -4.06 22.38 23.00
C PHE A 171 -3.92 22.81 21.54
N GLY A 172 -4.41 23.99 21.17
CA GLY A 172 -4.41 24.48 19.80
C GLY A 172 -5.22 23.60 18.86
N THR A 173 -4.78 23.56 17.61
CA THR A 173 -5.43 22.81 16.52
C THR A 173 -5.48 21.30 16.77
N GLU A 174 -4.50 20.74 17.48
CA GLU A 174 -4.46 19.31 17.80
C GLU A 174 -5.63 18.91 18.71
N GLY A 175 -5.94 19.69 19.74
CA GLY A 175 -7.07 19.40 20.64
C GLY A 175 -8.41 19.35 19.92
N VAL A 176 -8.63 20.30 19.00
CA VAL A 176 -9.83 20.33 18.16
C VAL A 176 -9.88 19.14 17.21
N MET A 177 -8.75 18.77 16.63
CA MET A 177 -8.66 17.59 15.76
C MET A 177 -9.02 16.30 16.52
N TRP A 178 -8.50 16.12 17.74
CA TRP A 178 -8.83 14.95 18.55
C TRP A 178 -10.33 14.87 18.91
N GLN A 179 -10.94 16.01 19.20
CA GLN A 179 -12.38 16.09 19.43
C GLN A 179 -13.17 15.75 18.17
N LYS A 180 -12.78 16.25 16.99
CA LYS A 180 -13.38 15.84 15.72
C LYS A 180 -13.27 14.33 15.49
N CYS A 181 -12.11 13.75 15.76
CA CYS A 181 -11.91 12.31 15.67
C CYS A 181 -12.81 11.54 16.64
N ALA A 182 -12.99 12.04 17.87
CA ALA A 182 -13.89 11.46 18.87
C ALA A 182 -15.38 11.58 18.48
N CYS A 183 -15.75 12.58 17.69
CA CYS A 183 -17.05 12.69 17.02
C CYS A 183 -17.18 11.78 15.78
N GLY A 184 -16.10 11.13 15.36
CA GLY A 184 -16.08 10.32 14.14
C GLY A 184 -16.07 11.17 12.87
N GLU A 185 -15.74 12.44 12.95
CA GLU A 185 -15.64 13.34 11.80
C GLU A 185 -14.39 13.02 10.96
N GLU A 186 -14.53 13.17 9.64
CA GLU A 186 -13.40 13.04 8.73
C GLU A 186 -12.52 14.29 8.84
N SER A 187 -11.22 14.08 9.02
CA SER A 187 -10.27 15.18 9.16
C SER A 187 -9.43 15.41 7.89
N GLN A 188 -9.26 14.37 7.07
CA GLN A 188 -8.42 14.40 5.86
C GLN A 188 -8.99 13.48 4.77
N PRO A 189 -8.60 13.64 3.50
CA PRO A 189 -8.94 12.66 2.47
C PRO A 189 -8.19 11.34 2.66
N LEU A 190 -8.72 10.26 2.09
CA LEU A 190 -7.99 8.99 1.95
C LEU A 190 -6.77 9.21 1.05
N VAL A 191 -5.60 8.77 1.50
CA VAL A 191 -4.38 8.77 0.68
C VAL A 191 -4.09 7.32 0.28
N PRO A 192 -4.28 6.94 -0.99
CA PRO A 192 -4.09 5.56 -1.41
C PRO A 192 -2.66 5.09 -1.14
N THR A 193 -2.52 3.93 -0.52
CA THR A 193 -1.21 3.28 -0.34
C THR A 193 -0.71 2.87 -1.72
N PRO A 194 0.44 3.42 -2.17
CA PRO A 194 0.98 3.09 -3.48
C PRO A 194 1.19 1.58 -3.55
N GLU A 195 0.88 1.00 -4.70
CA GLU A 195 1.27 -0.38 -4.96
C GLU A 195 2.76 -0.39 -5.18
N ASN A 196 3.54 -0.61 -4.12
CA ASN A 196 4.98 -0.78 -4.23
C ASN A 196 5.27 -2.18 -4.79
N ARG A 197 4.71 -2.48 -5.97
CA ARG A 197 4.90 -3.74 -6.66
C ARG A 197 6.33 -3.76 -7.15
N LEU A 198 7.15 -4.57 -6.48
CA LEU A 198 8.48 -4.87 -6.95
C LEU A 198 8.32 -5.78 -8.17
N PHE A 199 8.71 -5.27 -9.33
CA PHE A 199 8.84 -6.08 -10.54
C PHE A 199 10.20 -6.79 -10.46
N GLU A 200 10.23 -7.91 -9.75
CA GLU A 200 11.45 -8.68 -9.51
C GLU A 200 11.25 -10.14 -9.89
N VAL A 201 12.23 -10.70 -10.59
CA VAL A 201 12.33 -12.14 -10.86
C VAL A 201 13.72 -12.61 -10.47
N ALA A 202 13.78 -13.76 -9.81
CA ALA A 202 15.03 -14.42 -9.44
C ALA A 202 15.11 -15.81 -10.08
N LEU A 203 16.32 -16.19 -10.47
CA LEU A 203 16.66 -17.50 -11.01
C LEU A 203 17.90 -18.01 -10.28
N ASP A 204 17.73 -19.08 -9.50
CA ASP A 204 18.85 -19.85 -8.98
C ASP A 204 19.29 -20.83 -10.08
N LEU A 205 20.58 -20.81 -10.43
CA LEU A 205 21.13 -21.65 -11.49
C LEU A 205 21.57 -22.99 -10.91
N GLU A 206 21.32 -24.09 -11.64
CA GLU A 206 21.74 -25.43 -11.21
C GLU A 206 23.27 -25.56 -11.17
N TRP A 207 23.95 -24.88 -12.10
CA TRP A 207 25.40 -24.84 -12.19
C TRP A 207 25.87 -23.39 -12.41
N PRO A 208 27.05 -23.02 -11.89
CA PRO A 208 27.60 -21.69 -12.12
C PRO A 208 27.74 -21.41 -13.61
N VAL A 209 27.16 -20.31 -14.07
CA VAL A 209 27.26 -19.88 -15.47
C VAL A 209 28.46 -18.97 -15.64
N GLU A 210 29.30 -19.33 -16.61
CA GLU A 210 30.38 -18.50 -17.14
C GLU A 210 30.08 -18.18 -18.60
N GLY A 211 30.16 -16.89 -18.97
CA GLY A 211 29.86 -16.42 -20.33
C GLY A 211 28.46 -15.81 -20.50
N PHE A 212 28.29 -15.08 -21.60
CA PHE A 212 27.13 -14.21 -21.80
C PHE A 212 25.99 -14.89 -22.56
N GLU A 213 26.28 -15.84 -23.45
CA GLU A 213 25.26 -16.59 -24.20
C GLU A 213 24.37 -17.45 -23.28
N PRO A 214 24.91 -18.23 -22.32
CA PRO A 214 24.07 -18.99 -21.38
C PRO A 214 23.32 -18.06 -20.43
N LEU A 215 23.96 -16.97 -19.98
CA LEU A 215 23.31 -15.95 -19.15
C LEU A 215 22.15 -15.28 -19.88
N ALA A 216 22.32 -14.92 -21.14
CA ALA A 216 21.26 -14.33 -21.97
C ALA A 216 20.09 -15.31 -22.14
N SER A 217 20.37 -16.61 -22.26
CA SER A 217 19.35 -17.65 -22.36
C SER A 217 18.52 -17.76 -21.08
N GLY A 218 19.13 -17.61 -19.90
CA GLY A 218 18.42 -17.53 -18.62
C GLY A 218 17.68 -16.20 -18.40
N LEU A 219 18.24 -15.08 -18.87
CA LEU A 219 17.63 -13.75 -18.70
C LEU A 219 16.37 -13.55 -19.55
N ARG A 220 16.31 -14.12 -20.77
CA ARG A 220 15.16 -13.99 -21.68
C ARG A 220 13.81 -14.33 -21.03
N PRO A 221 13.59 -15.54 -20.47
CA PRO A 221 12.32 -15.88 -19.84
C PRO A 221 12.01 -15.02 -18.61
N MET A 222 13.04 -14.61 -17.85
CA MET A 222 12.86 -13.68 -16.71
C MET A 222 12.32 -12.33 -17.20
N LEU A 223 12.92 -11.77 -18.26
CA LEU A 223 12.52 -10.50 -18.85
C LEU A 223 11.16 -10.58 -19.55
N GLU A 224 10.84 -11.70 -20.21
CA GLU A 224 9.50 -11.95 -20.77
C GLU A 224 8.43 -11.94 -19.68
N SER A 225 8.67 -12.63 -18.56
CA SER A 225 7.78 -12.61 -17.40
C SER A 225 7.61 -11.18 -16.85
N LEU A 226 8.70 -10.42 -16.71
CA LEU A 226 8.65 -9.03 -16.22
C LEU A 226 7.88 -8.11 -17.17
N VAL A 227 8.12 -8.20 -18.48
CA VAL A 227 7.41 -7.41 -19.50
C VAL A 227 5.92 -7.76 -19.52
N LEU A 228 5.56 -9.04 -19.35
CA LEU A 228 4.16 -9.45 -19.22
C LEU A 228 3.50 -8.86 -17.96
N GLN A 229 4.21 -8.77 -16.85
CA GLN A 229 3.71 -8.14 -15.63
C GLN A 229 3.55 -6.61 -15.81
N LEU A 230 4.55 -5.95 -16.41
CA LEU A 230 4.54 -4.50 -16.66
C LEU A 230 3.42 -4.10 -17.62
N SER A 231 3.24 -4.84 -18.71
CA SER A 231 2.20 -4.57 -19.72
C SER A 231 0.78 -4.70 -19.17
N ARG A 232 0.53 -5.66 -18.26
CA ARG A 232 -0.75 -5.79 -17.55
C ARG A 232 -1.10 -4.56 -16.71
N GLU A 233 -0.08 -3.81 -16.27
CA GLU A 233 -0.21 -2.62 -15.43
C GLU A 233 -0.12 -1.31 -16.23
N GLY A 234 -0.09 -1.37 -17.58
CA GLY A 234 0.08 -0.19 -18.43
C GLY A 234 1.41 0.53 -18.20
N ALA A 235 2.45 -0.23 -17.84
CA ALA A 235 3.77 0.26 -17.51
C ALA A 235 4.86 -0.35 -18.41
N ALA A 236 6.01 0.30 -18.43
CA ALA A 236 7.23 -0.11 -19.12
C ALA A 236 8.43 0.04 -18.19
N ALA A 237 9.52 -0.67 -18.49
CA ALA A 237 10.74 -0.58 -17.69
C ALA A 237 11.43 0.77 -17.93
N ALA A 238 11.65 1.56 -16.88
CA ALA A 238 12.47 2.78 -16.95
C ALA A 238 13.87 2.56 -16.40
N VAL A 239 13.99 1.74 -15.35
CA VAL A 239 15.28 1.33 -14.78
C VAL A 239 15.30 -0.18 -14.67
N LEU A 240 16.39 -0.78 -15.14
CA LEU A 240 16.64 -2.20 -15.06
C LEU A 240 17.86 -2.45 -14.18
N THR A 241 17.69 -3.16 -13.07
CA THR A 241 18.79 -3.56 -12.18
C THR A 241 18.97 -5.07 -12.24
N VAL A 242 20.18 -5.53 -12.53
CA VAL A 242 20.57 -6.94 -12.42
C VAL A 242 21.54 -7.12 -11.27
N ARG A 243 21.29 -8.13 -10.44
CA ARG A 243 22.16 -8.56 -9.35
C ARG A 243 22.54 -10.00 -9.59
N LEU A 244 23.83 -10.26 -9.61
CA LEU A 244 24.42 -11.57 -9.85
C LEU A 244 25.08 -12.03 -8.55
N TRP A 245 24.65 -13.16 -8.00
CA TRP A 245 25.35 -13.80 -6.89
C TRP A 245 26.48 -14.63 -7.49
N LEU A 246 27.71 -14.27 -7.16
CA LEU A 246 28.87 -14.95 -7.69
C LEU A 246 29.26 -16.15 -6.82
N VAL A 247 29.98 -17.11 -7.40
CA VAL A 247 30.60 -18.23 -6.67
C VAL A 247 31.48 -17.78 -5.49
N THR A 248 32.02 -16.57 -5.58
CA THR A 248 32.80 -15.90 -4.52
C THR A 248 31.95 -15.42 -3.34
N ARG A 249 30.63 -15.65 -3.36
CA ARG A 249 29.65 -15.25 -2.34
C ARG A 249 29.52 -13.74 -2.18
N VAL A 250 29.65 -13.02 -3.29
CA VAL A 250 29.48 -11.56 -3.36
C VAL A 250 28.44 -11.22 -4.42
N TRP A 251 27.63 -10.18 -4.15
CA TRP A 251 26.71 -9.62 -5.13
C TRP A 251 27.44 -8.69 -6.09
N TYR A 252 27.36 -8.98 -7.38
CA TYR A 252 27.72 -8.06 -8.45
C TYR A 252 26.45 -7.38 -8.99
N THR A 253 26.38 -6.06 -8.95
CA THR A 253 25.16 -5.31 -9.29
C THR A 253 25.41 -4.34 -10.43
N ARG A 254 24.51 -4.32 -11.41
CA ARG A 254 24.47 -3.33 -12.50
C ARG A 254 23.08 -2.73 -12.58
N THR A 255 23.02 -1.42 -12.81
CA THR A 255 21.77 -0.69 -12.97
C THR A 255 21.84 0.12 -14.25
N LEU A 256 20.91 -0.14 -15.17
CA LEU A 256 20.77 0.55 -16.44
C LEU A 256 19.57 1.50 -16.34
N GLN A 257 19.84 2.79 -16.53
CA GLN A 257 18.81 3.80 -16.78
C GLN A 257 18.49 3.76 -18.27
N LEU A 258 17.24 3.49 -18.62
CA LEU A 258 16.83 3.37 -20.02
C LEU A 258 16.51 4.76 -20.58
N PRO A 259 16.87 5.04 -21.85
CA PRO A 259 16.66 6.36 -22.46
C PRO A 259 15.17 6.72 -22.59
N ALA A 260 14.31 5.72 -22.66
CA ALA A 260 12.87 5.83 -22.60
C ALA A 260 12.28 4.57 -21.93
N PRO A 261 11.03 4.59 -21.45
CA PRO A 261 10.37 3.39 -20.93
C PRO A 261 10.23 2.32 -22.02
N ILE A 262 10.82 1.14 -21.82
CA ILE A 262 10.83 0.03 -22.79
C ILE A 262 9.96 -1.13 -22.28
N CYS A 263 9.09 -1.66 -23.14
CA CYS A 263 8.25 -2.83 -22.84
C CYS A 263 8.49 -3.97 -23.86
N ASP A 264 9.75 -4.18 -24.24
CA ASP A 264 10.19 -5.25 -25.15
C ASP A 264 11.29 -6.08 -24.47
N SER A 265 11.02 -7.37 -24.26
CA SER A 265 11.93 -8.27 -23.54
C SER A 265 13.23 -8.52 -24.28
N ARG A 266 13.21 -8.53 -25.63
CA ARG A 266 14.39 -8.74 -26.46
C ARG A 266 15.31 -7.52 -26.40
N MET A 267 14.74 -6.32 -26.47
CA MET A 267 15.50 -5.07 -26.37
C MET A 267 16.14 -4.93 -24.98
N LEU A 268 15.38 -5.20 -23.92
CA LEU A 268 15.90 -5.21 -22.55
C LEU A 268 17.04 -6.23 -22.38
N CYS A 269 16.88 -7.44 -22.94
CA CYS A 269 17.92 -8.47 -22.87
C CYS A 269 19.18 -8.04 -23.60
N THR A 270 19.05 -7.47 -24.80
CA THR A 270 20.19 -6.96 -25.58
C THR A 270 20.94 -5.88 -24.81
N LEU A 271 20.24 -4.88 -24.27
CA LEU A 271 20.86 -3.79 -23.51
C LEU A 271 21.56 -4.31 -22.25
N LEU A 272 20.93 -5.24 -21.53
CA LEU A 272 21.52 -5.81 -20.32
C LEU A 272 22.78 -6.63 -20.61
N VAL A 273 22.76 -7.46 -21.65
CA VAL A 273 23.92 -8.25 -22.08
C VAL A 273 25.04 -7.35 -22.58
N LEU A 274 24.73 -6.27 -23.30
CA LEU A 274 25.72 -5.28 -23.73
C LEU A 274 26.39 -4.59 -22.53
N ASP A 275 25.62 -4.14 -21.54
CA ASP A 275 26.19 -3.51 -20.33
C ASP A 275 27.10 -4.48 -19.55
N LEU A 276 26.68 -5.74 -19.41
CA LEU A 276 27.47 -6.79 -18.76
C LEU A 276 28.71 -7.17 -19.57
N LYS A 277 28.69 -7.08 -20.90
CA LYS A 277 29.90 -7.27 -21.72
C LYS A 277 30.90 -6.14 -21.52
N SER A 278 30.41 -4.90 -21.41
CA SER A 278 31.26 -3.74 -21.08
C SER A 278 31.77 -3.75 -19.63
N HIS A 279 31.05 -4.42 -18.74
CA HIS A 279 31.38 -4.54 -17.33
C HIS A 279 31.22 -6.01 -16.88
N PRO A 280 32.19 -6.88 -17.23
CA PRO A 280 32.07 -8.30 -16.97
C PRO A 280 32.08 -8.61 -15.47
N PRO A 281 31.27 -9.58 -15.00
CA PRO A 281 31.36 -10.07 -13.65
C PRO A 281 32.72 -10.77 -13.45
N PRO A 282 33.36 -10.62 -12.27
CA PRO A 282 34.70 -11.17 -12.02
C PRO A 282 34.74 -12.69 -11.79
N ALA A 283 33.60 -13.38 -11.72
CA ALA A 283 33.52 -14.81 -11.47
C ALA A 283 32.21 -15.41 -12.03
N GLY A 284 32.10 -16.74 -12.03
CA GLY A 284 30.88 -17.46 -12.38
C GLY A 284 29.68 -17.09 -11.50
N ILE A 285 28.49 -17.24 -12.06
CA ILE A 285 27.23 -16.76 -11.51
C ILE A 285 26.38 -17.94 -11.02
N ASP A 286 25.99 -17.93 -9.75
CA ASP A 286 25.12 -18.95 -9.13
C ASP A 286 23.64 -18.54 -9.15
N ARG A 287 23.36 -17.23 -9.04
CA ARG A 287 22.00 -16.69 -9.01
C ARG A 287 21.90 -15.37 -9.74
N VAL A 288 20.79 -15.18 -10.43
CA VAL A 288 20.44 -13.94 -11.11
C VAL A 288 19.16 -13.37 -10.49
N VAL A 289 19.17 -12.09 -10.17
CA VAL A 289 17.98 -11.33 -9.76
C VAL A 289 17.85 -10.12 -10.66
N VAL A 290 16.70 -9.96 -11.28
CA VAL A 290 16.39 -8.81 -12.13
C VAL A 290 15.24 -8.04 -11.50
N THR A 291 15.45 -6.75 -11.23
CA THR A 291 14.47 -5.84 -10.66
C THR A 291 14.22 -4.69 -11.63
N VAL A 292 12.96 -4.28 -11.79
CA VAL A 292 12.55 -3.19 -12.67
C VAL A 292 11.88 -2.09 -11.87
N ILE A 293 12.26 -0.84 -12.14
CA ILE A 293 11.47 0.34 -11.76
C ILE A 293 10.57 0.70 -12.93
N PRO A 294 9.23 0.60 -12.77
CA PRO A 294 8.29 0.91 -13.83
C PRO A 294 8.14 2.42 -14.06
N ALA A 295 7.84 2.81 -15.29
CA ALA A 295 7.26 4.09 -15.63
C ALA A 295 6.00 3.87 -16.48
N PRO A 296 5.01 4.76 -16.43
CA PRO A 296 3.83 4.64 -17.28
C PRO A 296 4.25 4.59 -18.75
N THR A 297 3.72 3.64 -19.52
CA THR A 297 3.78 3.71 -20.98
C THR A 297 2.97 4.94 -21.34
N ARG A 298 3.62 6.02 -21.81
CA ARG A 298 2.96 7.31 -22.03
C ARG A 298 1.62 7.11 -22.76
N ILE A 299 0.51 7.47 -22.11
CA ILE A 299 -0.71 7.85 -22.82
C ILE A 299 -0.47 9.29 -23.25
N THR A 300 0.08 9.49 -24.44
CA THR A 300 0.13 10.82 -25.05
C THR A 300 -1.27 11.20 -25.50
N GLN A 301 -2.12 11.65 -24.59
CA GLN A 301 -3.21 12.56 -24.95
C GLN A 301 -2.64 13.98 -24.85
N PHE A 302 -1.90 14.39 -25.87
CA PHE A 302 -1.58 15.80 -26.05
C PHE A 302 -2.83 16.48 -26.59
N SER A 303 -3.51 17.21 -25.70
CA SER A 303 -4.68 18.04 -25.98
C SER A 303 -5.99 17.30 -26.33
N LEU A 304 -7.09 17.76 -25.75
CA LEU A 304 -8.46 17.37 -26.10
C LEU A 304 -8.89 17.93 -27.47
N PHE A 305 -8.11 18.86 -28.04
CA PHE A 305 -8.48 19.65 -29.21
C PHE A 305 -7.45 19.64 -30.34
N GLU A 306 -6.34 18.92 -30.20
CA GLU A 306 -5.35 18.78 -31.27
C GLU A 306 -5.40 17.39 -31.90
N LYS A 307 -5.19 17.35 -33.21
CA LYS A 307 -5.16 16.12 -33.99
C LYS A 307 -3.93 15.32 -33.58
N ALA A 308 -4.14 14.09 -33.09
CA ALA A 308 -3.05 13.21 -32.67
C ALA A 308 -2.04 13.03 -33.81
N ILE A 309 -0.80 13.47 -33.60
CA ILE A 309 0.30 13.26 -34.54
C ILE A 309 0.89 11.88 -34.20
N PRO A 310 0.93 10.92 -35.15
CA PRO A 310 1.54 9.62 -34.90
C PRO A 310 3.02 9.77 -34.56
N SER A 311 3.52 8.88 -33.69
CA SER A 311 4.93 8.87 -33.31
C SER A 311 5.83 8.52 -34.49
N ILE A 312 7.11 8.91 -34.43
CA ILE A 312 8.12 8.59 -35.46
C ILE A 312 8.22 7.07 -35.71
N GLU A 313 7.98 6.25 -34.68
CA GLU A 313 7.90 4.78 -34.81
C GLU A 313 6.72 4.34 -35.68
N GLN A 314 5.55 4.98 -35.56
CA GLN A 314 4.38 4.70 -36.41
C GLN A 314 4.55 5.23 -37.85
N LEU A 315 5.33 6.30 -38.04
CA LEU A 315 5.66 6.80 -39.37
C LEU A 315 6.54 5.83 -40.16
N SER A 316 7.41 5.07 -39.47
CA SER A 316 8.27 4.05 -40.11
C SER A 316 7.48 2.86 -40.66
N THR A 317 6.27 2.62 -40.15
CA THR A 317 5.40 1.52 -40.61
C THR A 317 4.42 1.93 -41.72
N LEU A 318 4.41 3.22 -42.10
CA LEU A 318 3.51 3.80 -43.10
C LEU A 318 4.23 4.24 -44.38
N LEU A 319 5.52 3.90 -44.51
CA LEU A 319 6.32 3.97 -45.74
C LEU A 319 6.64 2.57 -46.23
#